data_AF-V6DK37-F1
#
_entry.id   AF-V6DK37-F1
#
_cell.length_a   1.000
_cell.length_b   1.000
_cell.length_c   1.000
_cell.angle_alpha   90.00
_cell.angle_beta   90.00
_cell.angle_gamma   90.00
#
_symmetry.space_group_name_H-M   'P 1'
#
loop_
_entity.id
_entity.type
_entity.pdbx_description
1 polymer ?
#
loop_
_entity_poly.entity_id
_entity_poly.type
_entity_poly.pdbx_seq_one_letter_code
_entity_poly.pdbx_strand_id
1 'polypeptide(L)'
;MLNISRKNKVFSLLLILSLGLLSKPLLAMSKDEVEDSKFKIPVFNSCNISLVERCARYITANNIDWKANDDVQITQDLKEYMKKIQEIESRRMPARLKELFLSIVNSNSLESILKVLQVLDKLDNHFTQEEADVLKSLISICPQNLFKIDPYATTVLSLLSFGFSNVLKSELEEIKNFYENKITSNEDSLEARYILFNLYKSTNNTEGVNKLLLNTIACDHELYHLMVIIGSGAELKVKNIKQVLNASNHMGVIDRVVIDLYSKRELLNPIEKEELLQDILQFKEKSLNNLDNRFKFVYDYTLLMYIYYLMDDQENVECIIKYILNSTPETDFFTYANLTAYYKMTGQSEKVTKIMSDSFNSYCDLVADALNKRI
;
A
#
# COMPACT_ATOMS: atom_id res chain seq x y z
N MET A 1 -9.90 -31.71 -15.20
CA MET A 1 -10.03 -31.68 -13.71
C MET A 1 -8.94 -30.88 -12.97
N LEU A 2 -7.83 -30.47 -13.61
CA LEU A 2 -6.76 -29.68 -12.94
C LEU A 2 -7.02 -28.16 -12.81
N ASN A 3 -8.02 -27.60 -13.51
CA ASN A 3 -8.31 -26.16 -13.51
C ASN A 3 -9.17 -25.67 -12.33
N ILE A 4 -9.87 -26.56 -11.63
CA ILE A 4 -10.78 -26.19 -10.53
C ILE A 4 -10.00 -25.95 -9.21
N SER A 5 -8.86 -26.64 -9.03
CA SER A 5 -8.02 -26.51 -7.83
C SER A 5 -7.27 -25.18 -7.72
N ARG A 6 -6.98 -24.50 -8.84
CA ARG A 6 -6.23 -23.23 -8.87
C ARG A 6 -7.11 -21.99 -8.74
N LYS A 7 -8.30 -21.97 -9.36
CA LYS A 7 -9.31 -20.92 -9.11
C LYS A 7 -9.63 -20.81 -7.62
N ASN A 8 -9.72 -21.93 -6.92
CA ASN A 8 -9.90 -21.97 -5.47
C ASN A 8 -8.75 -21.36 -4.67
N LYS A 9 -7.49 -21.31 -5.17
CA LYS A 9 -6.37 -20.69 -4.43
C LYS A 9 -6.36 -19.17 -4.53
N VAL A 10 -6.68 -18.60 -5.70
CA VAL A 10 -6.86 -17.13 -5.86
C VAL A 10 -8.11 -16.68 -5.11
N PHE A 11 -9.20 -17.47 -5.19
CA PHE A 11 -10.39 -17.25 -4.40
C PHE A 11 -10.10 -17.37 -2.90
N SER A 12 -9.22 -18.29 -2.45
CA SER A 12 -8.79 -18.42 -1.05
C SER A 12 -7.90 -17.26 -0.59
N LEU A 13 -7.01 -16.74 -1.44
CA LEU A 13 -6.17 -15.58 -1.09
C LEU A 13 -7.03 -14.31 -0.93
N LEU A 14 -8.03 -14.14 -1.80
CA LEU A 14 -9.03 -13.07 -1.71
C LEU A 14 -10.06 -13.34 -0.60
N LEU A 15 -10.41 -14.60 -0.29
CA LEU A 15 -11.28 -14.99 0.84
C LEU A 15 -10.60 -14.75 2.18
N ILE A 16 -9.30 -15.03 2.30
CA ILE A 16 -8.50 -14.75 3.51
C ILE A 16 -8.36 -13.24 3.72
N LEU A 17 -8.51 -12.44 2.65
CA LEU A 17 -8.62 -10.98 2.73
C LEU A 17 -10.06 -10.48 2.90
N SER A 18 -11.11 -11.30 2.71
CA SER A 18 -12.52 -10.85 2.69
C SER A 18 -13.51 -11.61 3.59
N LEU A 19 -13.12 -12.66 4.34
CA LEU A 19 -14.06 -13.42 5.18
C LEU A 19 -13.47 -13.87 6.53
N GLY A 20 -13.89 -13.17 7.59
CA GLY A 20 -14.27 -13.75 8.88
C GLY A 20 -15.80 -13.67 9.02
N LEU A 21 -16.45 -14.81 9.27
CA LEU A 21 -17.85 -15.23 8.94
C LEU A 21 -19.04 -14.58 9.71
N LEU A 22 -20.25 -14.67 9.08
CA LEU A 22 -21.69 -14.79 9.53
C LEU A 22 -22.27 -13.73 10.53
N SER A 23 -23.53 -13.22 10.52
CA SER A 23 -24.84 -13.56 9.92
C SER A 23 -25.91 -12.41 9.99
N LYS A 24 -26.81 -12.38 8.99
CA LYS A 24 -28.24 -11.92 8.92
C LYS A 24 -28.65 -10.41 8.95
N PRO A 25 -29.78 -10.04 8.28
CA PRO A 25 -30.02 -8.70 7.72
C PRO A 25 -31.16 -7.91 8.41
N LEU A 26 -31.20 -6.58 8.21
CA LEU A 26 -32.48 -5.85 8.14
C LEU A 26 -32.37 -4.51 7.39
N LEU A 27 -33.36 -4.29 6.51
CA LEU A 27 -33.72 -3.08 5.76
C LEU A 27 -34.02 -1.90 6.72
N ALA A 28 -34.10 -0.61 6.36
CA ALA A 28 -34.53 0.03 5.11
C ALA A 28 -34.01 1.48 5.02
N MET A 29 -34.03 2.02 3.80
CA MET A 29 -33.68 3.39 3.44
C MET A 29 -34.60 4.45 4.07
N SER A 30 -34.05 5.63 4.37
CA SER A 30 -34.71 6.89 4.01
C SER A 30 -33.70 7.88 3.45
N LYS A 31 -33.99 8.39 2.25
CA LYS A 31 -33.37 9.59 1.71
C LYS A 31 -33.77 10.73 2.63
N ASP A 32 -32.83 11.40 3.28
CA ASP A 32 -32.84 12.84 3.51
C ASP A 32 -31.43 13.30 3.96
N GLU A 33 -30.95 14.35 3.30
CA GLU A 33 -30.00 15.38 3.76
C GLU A 33 -28.58 14.97 4.22
N VAL A 34 -27.63 15.06 3.28
CA VAL A 34 -26.18 15.07 3.54
C VAL A 34 -25.71 16.50 3.80
N GLU A 35 -26.18 17.11 4.89
CA GLU A 35 -25.60 18.36 5.41
C GLU A 35 -25.18 18.28 6.89
N ASP A 36 -25.47 17.19 7.60
CA ASP A 36 -25.17 17.05 9.04
C ASP A 36 -24.04 16.06 9.40
N SER A 37 -23.25 15.58 8.42
CA SER A 37 -22.16 14.65 8.74
C SER A 37 -21.05 15.36 9.54
N LYS A 38 -20.72 14.83 10.73
CA LYS A 38 -19.59 15.28 11.58
C LYS A 38 -18.22 15.25 10.88
N PHE A 39 -18.11 14.56 9.74
CA PHE A 39 -16.90 14.48 8.93
C PHE A 39 -16.75 15.67 7.99
N LYS A 40 -15.84 16.59 8.29
CA LYS A 40 -15.45 17.68 7.37
C LYS A 40 -14.35 17.19 6.43
N ILE A 41 -14.67 17.10 5.13
CA ILE A 41 -13.66 16.90 4.09
C ILE A 41 -12.74 18.15 4.08
N PRO A 42 -11.42 18.01 4.28
CA PRO A 42 -10.54 19.16 4.36
C PRO A 42 -10.37 19.86 3.01
N VAL A 43 -10.32 21.19 3.06
CA VAL A 43 -9.94 22.06 1.94
C VAL A 43 -8.41 22.20 1.90
N PHE A 44 -7.83 21.98 0.71
CA PHE A 44 -6.39 21.86 0.48
C PHE A 44 -5.68 23.22 0.37
N ASN A 45 -4.54 23.41 1.05
CA ASN A 45 -3.56 24.41 0.62
C ASN A 45 -2.12 24.19 1.15
N SER A 46 -1.18 24.41 0.23
CA SER A 46 0.29 24.49 0.31
C SER A 46 1.10 23.19 0.58
N CYS A 47 2.00 22.88 -0.37
CA CYS A 47 2.95 21.75 -0.30
C CYS A 47 4.40 22.25 -0.15
N ASN A 48 5.19 21.57 0.69
CA ASN A 48 6.63 21.75 0.79
C ASN A 48 7.35 21.12 -0.42
N ILE A 49 7.60 21.91 -1.47
CA ILE A 49 8.38 21.51 -2.66
C ILE A 49 9.81 22.02 -2.53
N SER A 50 10.81 21.14 -2.74
CA SER A 50 12.24 21.51 -2.68
C SER A 50 12.60 22.54 -3.76
N LEU A 51 13.65 23.34 -3.52
CA LEU A 51 14.11 24.32 -4.51
C LEU A 51 14.50 23.65 -5.83
N VAL A 52 15.18 22.50 -5.78
CA VAL A 52 15.57 21.72 -6.96
C VAL A 52 14.35 21.31 -7.78
N GLU A 53 13.28 20.84 -7.12
CA GLU A 53 12.04 20.49 -7.81
C GLU A 53 11.34 21.72 -8.40
N ARG A 54 11.31 22.85 -7.69
CA ARG A 54 10.75 24.11 -8.24
C ARG A 54 11.49 24.53 -9.51
N CYS A 55 12.83 24.46 -9.49
CA CYS A 55 13.66 24.77 -10.65
C CYS A 55 13.40 23.78 -11.80
N ALA A 56 13.32 22.48 -11.52
CA ALA A 56 13.03 21.47 -12.54
C ALA A 56 11.65 21.69 -13.19
N ARG A 57 10.62 21.99 -12.38
CA ARG A 57 9.28 22.34 -12.89
C ARG A 57 9.32 23.59 -13.79
N TYR A 58 10.06 24.62 -13.38
CA TYR A 58 10.23 25.82 -14.18
C TYR A 58 10.92 25.54 -15.52
N ILE A 59 12.01 24.77 -15.52
CA ILE A 59 12.74 24.39 -16.73
C ILE A 59 11.84 23.62 -17.69
N THR A 60 11.12 22.61 -17.19
CA THR A 60 10.20 21.80 -17.99
C THR A 60 9.02 22.64 -18.53
N ALA A 61 8.39 23.47 -17.70
CA ALA A 61 7.25 24.28 -18.11
C ALA A 61 7.60 25.34 -19.18
N ASN A 62 8.86 25.79 -19.21
CA ASN A 62 9.35 26.77 -20.18
C ASN A 62 10.11 26.13 -21.36
N ASN A 63 10.10 24.79 -21.48
CA ASN A 63 10.81 24.06 -22.53
C ASN A 63 12.30 24.46 -22.67
N ILE A 64 12.97 24.76 -21.56
CA ILE A 64 14.36 25.20 -21.58
C ILE A 64 15.25 23.99 -21.92
N ASP A 65 16.02 24.10 -23.00
CA ASP A 65 17.02 23.09 -23.36
C ASP A 65 18.24 23.20 -22.44
N TRP A 66 18.21 22.41 -21.37
CA TRP A 66 19.27 22.28 -20.38
C TRP A 66 20.33 21.24 -20.76
N LYS A 67 20.12 20.48 -21.84
CA LYS A 67 21.03 19.43 -22.30
C LYS A 67 22.03 19.95 -23.33
N ALA A 68 21.64 20.96 -24.13
CA ALA A 68 22.45 21.48 -25.22
C ALA A 68 23.08 22.86 -24.97
N ASN A 69 22.67 23.59 -23.91
CA ASN A 69 23.21 24.93 -23.62
C ASN A 69 24.28 24.91 -22.53
N ASP A 70 25.53 25.14 -22.93
CA ASP A 70 26.63 25.47 -22.01
C ASP A 70 26.41 26.82 -21.28
N ASP A 71 25.54 27.68 -21.82
CA ASP A 71 25.17 28.98 -21.23
C ASP A 71 24.25 28.85 -20.00
N VAL A 72 23.52 27.74 -19.88
CA VAL A 72 22.62 27.47 -18.74
C VAL A 72 23.39 26.66 -17.70
N GLN A 73 24.12 27.37 -16.82
CA GLN A 73 24.82 26.76 -15.68
C GLN A 73 23.83 26.22 -14.64
N ILE A 74 23.28 25.03 -14.89
CA ILE A 74 22.53 24.28 -13.88
C ILE A 74 23.46 23.40 -13.06
N THR A 75 23.18 23.34 -11.77
CA THR A 75 23.94 22.53 -10.80
C THR A 75 23.86 21.05 -11.15
N GLN A 76 24.87 20.29 -10.73
CA GLN A 76 24.88 18.84 -10.90
C GLN A 76 23.65 18.17 -10.24
N ASP A 77 23.25 18.67 -9.07
CA ASP A 77 22.05 18.19 -8.36
C ASP A 77 20.78 18.37 -9.18
N LEU A 78 20.63 19.51 -9.87
CA LEU A 78 19.48 19.77 -10.73
C LEU A 78 19.53 18.90 -11.99
N LYS A 79 20.71 18.71 -12.60
CA LYS A 79 20.88 17.78 -13.73
C LYS A 79 20.49 16.36 -13.34
N GLU A 80 20.94 15.89 -12.18
CA GLU A 80 20.62 14.55 -11.69
C GLU A 80 19.12 14.42 -11.37
N TYR A 81 18.53 15.41 -10.68
CA TYR A 81 17.10 15.45 -10.41
C TYR A 81 16.28 15.36 -11.72
N MET A 82 16.62 16.17 -12.72
CA MET A 82 15.93 16.15 -14.01
C MET A 82 16.06 14.81 -14.75
N LYS A 83 17.23 14.17 -14.71
CA LYS A 83 17.41 12.82 -15.26
C LYS A 83 16.50 11.81 -14.56
N LYS A 84 16.45 11.82 -13.22
CA LYS A 84 15.58 10.93 -12.44
C LYS A 84 14.12 11.08 -12.82
N ILE A 85 13.63 12.33 -12.92
CA ILE A 85 12.26 12.61 -13.35
C ILE A 85 12.01 12.10 -14.76
N GLN A 86 12.92 12.35 -15.72
CA GLN A 86 12.78 11.89 -17.10
C GLN A 86 12.66 10.35 -17.19
N GLU A 87 13.49 9.63 -16.43
CA GLU A 87 13.40 8.17 -16.39
C GLU A 87 12.05 7.71 -15.84
N ILE A 88 11.57 8.29 -14.73
CA ILE A 88 10.26 7.96 -14.14
C ILE A 88 9.11 8.27 -15.12
N GLU A 89 9.11 9.46 -15.72
CA GLU A 89 8.09 9.96 -16.64
C GLU A 89 8.01 9.16 -17.94
N SER A 90 9.12 8.60 -18.40
CA SER A 90 9.16 7.80 -19.63
C SER A 90 8.53 6.41 -19.52
N ARG A 91 8.26 5.92 -18.29
CA ARG A 91 7.64 4.61 -18.07
C ARG A 91 6.13 4.76 -17.92
N ARG A 92 5.39 3.85 -18.54
CA ARG A 92 3.95 3.71 -18.31
C ARG A 92 3.71 3.15 -16.91
N MET A 93 3.08 3.93 -16.04
CA MET A 93 2.67 3.45 -14.72
C MET A 93 1.44 4.22 -14.20
N PRO A 94 0.66 3.65 -13.26
CA PRO A 94 -0.45 4.35 -12.62
C PRO A 94 0.02 5.61 -11.90
N ALA A 95 -0.85 6.64 -11.85
CA ALA A 95 -0.54 7.92 -11.22
C ALA A 95 -0.04 7.76 -9.77
N ARG A 96 -0.66 6.88 -8.99
CA ARG A 96 -0.23 6.59 -7.62
C ARG A 96 1.18 6.00 -7.53
N LEU A 97 1.53 5.08 -8.42
CA LEU A 97 2.88 4.51 -8.45
C LEU A 97 3.89 5.59 -8.84
N LYS A 98 3.56 6.41 -9.83
CA LYS A 98 4.39 7.54 -10.24
C LYS A 98 4.69 8.48 -9.07
N GLU A 99 3.69 8.80 -8.26
CA GLU A 99 3.89 9.65 -7.09
C GLU A 99 4.75 9.00 -6.00
N LEU A 100 4.68 7.68 -5.83
CA LEU A 100 5.63 6.96 -4.97
C LEU A 100 7.07 7.15 -5.45
N PHE A 101 7.32 6.99 -6.75
CA PHE A 101 8.65 7.25 -7.34
C PHE A 101 9.07 8.72 -7.18
N LEU A 102 8.18 9.66 -7.43
CA LEU A 102 8.46 11.09 -7.24
C LEU A 102 8.79 11.44 -5.79
N SER A 103 8.27 10.68 -4.82
CA SER A 103 8.55 10.87 -3.40
C SER A 103 9.98 10.51 -2.96
N ILE A 104 10.70 9.74 -3.77
CA ILE A 104 12.06 9.25 -3.45
C ILE A 104 13.17 9.93 -4.25
N VAL A 105 12.82 10.79 -5.22
CA VAL A 105 13.77 11.42 -6.16
C VAL A 105 14.89 12.19 -5.43
N ASN A 106 14.53 12.90 -4.36
CA ASN A 106 15.48 13.69 -3.58
C ASN A 106 16.37 12.85 -2.65
N SER A 107 15.94 11.64 -2.27
CA SER A 107 16.63 10.82 -1.27
C SER A 107 17.41 9.63 -1.86
N ASN A 108 17.24 9.35 -3.16
CA ASN A 108 17.84 8.20 -3.82
C ASN A 108 18.67 8.62 -5.03
N SER A 109 19.73 7.87 -5.34
CA SER A 109 20.55 8.09 -6.53
C SER A 109 19.79 7.70 -7.80
N LEU A 110 20.27 8.18 -8.96
CA LEU A 110 19.72 7.76 -10.25
C LEU A 110 19.83 6.24 -10.44
N GLU A 111 20.95 5.64 -10.03
CA GLU A 111 21.18 4.19 -10.12
C GLU A 111 20.14 3.41 -9.31
N SER A 112 19.87 3.83 -8.06
CA SER A 112 18.84 3.20 -7.22
C SER A 112 17.45 3.30 -7.86
N ILE A 113 17.09 4.45 -8.42
CA ILE A 113 15.80 4.63 -9.11
C ILE A 113 15.71 3.73 -10.35
N LEU A 114 16.76 3.70 -11.18
CA LEU A 114 16.81 2.86 -12.37
C LEU A 114 16.68 1.38 -12.02
N LYS A 115 17.31 0.92 -10.94
CA LYS A 115 17.20 -0.46 -10.47
C LYS A 115 15.77 -0.85 -10.12
N VAL A 116 14.99 0.07 -9.54
CA VAL A 116 13.57 -0.17 -9.23
C VAL A 116 12.73 -0.16 -10.51
N LEU A 117 13.01 0.78 -11.43
CA LEU A 117 12.33 0.86 -12.72
C LEU A 117 12.56 -0.41 -13.57
N GLN A 118 13.72 -1.06 -13.47
CA GLN A 118 13.98 -2.34 -14.13
C GLN A 118 13.02 -3.45 -13.70
N VAL A 119 12.52 -3.42 -12.45
CA VAL A 119 11.46 -4.35 -12.01
C VAL A 119 10.17 -4.09 -12.80
N LEU A 120 9.82 -2.81 -13.04
CA LEU A 120 8.65 -2.45 -13.83
C LEU A 120 8.82 -2.83 -15.31
N ASP A 121 10.01 -2.56 -15.87
CA ASP A 121 10.35 -2.92 -17.24
C ASP A 121 10.26 -4.45 -17.43
N LYS A 122 10.66 -5.23 -16.41
CA LYS A 122 10.50 -6.69 -16.40
C LYS A 122 9.03 -7.12 -16.44
N LEU A 123 8.14 -6.42 -15.72
CA LEU A 123 6.70 -6.70 -15.78
C LEU A 123 6.15 -6.43 -17.18
N ASP A 124 6.50 -5.29 -17.79
CA ASP A 124 6.07 -4.94 -19.14
C ASP A 124 6.55 -5.94 -20.20
N ASN A 125 7.76 -6.47 -20.04
CA ASN A 125 8.33 -7.44 -20.97
C ASN A 125 7.74 -8.85 -20.81
N HIS A 126 7.23 -9.19 -19.63
CA HIS A 126 6.78 -10.56 -19.31
C HIS A 126 5.26 -10.74 -19.39
N PHE A 127 4.51 -9.67 -19.15
CA PHE A 127 3.05 -9.68 -19.09
C PHE A 127 2.45 -8.91 -20.26
N THR A 128 1.17 -9.18 -20.53
CA THR A 128 0.39 -8.26 -21.38
C THR A 128 0.29 -6.91 -20.70
N GLN A 129 0.01 -5.88 -21.49
CA GLN A 129 -0.10 -4.51 -20.97
C GLN A 129 -1.14 -4.40 -19.84
N GLU A 130 -2.30 -5.06 -19.97
CA GLU A 130 -3.36 -5.03 -18.95
C GLU A 130 -2.94 -5.73 -17.66
N GLU A 131 -2.31 -6.91 -17.75
CA GLU A 131 -1.76 -7.60 -16.59
C GLU A 131 -0.66 -6.76 -15.92
N ALA A 132 0.27 -6.19 -16.69
CA ALA A 132 1.35 -5.36 -16.16
C ALA A 132 0.81 -4.10 -15.46
N ASP A 133 -0.20 -3.45 -16.01
CA ASP A 133 -0.87 -2.29 -15.39
C ASP A 133 -1.53 -2.68 -14.05
N VAL A 134 -2.14 -3.87 -13.96
CA VAL A 134 -2.69 -4.39 -12.70
C VAL A 134 -1.59 -4.64 -11.69
N LEU A 135 -0.48 -5.30 -12.06
CA LEU A 135 0.64 -5.56 -11.16
C LEU A 135 1.31 -4.26 -10.67
N LYS A 136 1.44 -3.25 -11.54
CA LYS A 136 1.90 -1.92 -11.17
C LYS A 136 0.94 -1.22 -10.20
N SER A 137 -0.36 -1.44 -10.37
CA SER A 137 -1.37 -0.94 -9.44
C SER A 137 -1.23 -1.60 -8.06
N LEU A 138 -0.87 -2.88 -7.99
CA LEU A 138 -0.56 -3.57 -6.73
C LEU A 138 0.68 -3.02 -6.03
N ILE A 139 1.70 -2.61 -6.78
CA ILE A 139 2.87 -1.92 -6.19
C ILE A 139 2.45 -0.55 -5.64
N SER A 140 1.52 0.13 -6.32
CA SER A 140 1.11 1.51 -5.98
C SER A 140 0.45 1.65 -4.60
N ILE A 141 -0.09 0.57 -4.03
CA ILE A 141 -0.69 0.61 -2.69
C ILE A 141 0.36 0.62 -1.58
N CYS A 142 1.64 0.42 -1.92
CA CYS A 142 2.73 0.43 -0.96
C CYS A 142 2.75 1.76 -0.17
N PRO A 143 2.84 1.71 1.18
CA PRO A 143 2.98 2.92 1.98
C PRO A 143 4.26 3.67 1.64
N GLN A 144 4.15 4.97 1.41
CA GLN A 144 5.28 5.81 1.00
C GLN A 144 6.48 5.72 1.97
N ASN A 145 6.22 5.64 3.27
CA ASN A 145 7.25 5.51 4.29
C ASN A 145 8.03 4.18 4.16
N LEU A 146 7.36 3.07 3.85
CA LEU A 146 8.04 1.78 3.64
C LEU A 146 8.80 1.81 2.31
N PHE A 147 8.19 2.37 1.27
CA PHE A 147 8.83 2.54 -0.02
C PHE A 147 10.14 3.37 0.08
N LYS A 148 10.19 4.35 0.98
CA LYS A 148 11.39 5.16 1.25
C LYS A 148 12.54 4.42 1.93
N ILE A 149 12.29 3.31 2.65
CA ILE A 149 13.34 2.52 3.33
C ILE A 149 14.25 1.87 2.28
N ASP A 150 13.65 1.09 1.38
CA ASP A 150 14.33 0.52 0.23
C ASP A 150 13.31 0.34 -0.90
N PRO A 151 13.28 1.24 -1.89
CA PRO A 151 12.32 1.18 -2.99
C PRO A 151 12.39 -0.12 -3.79
N TYR A 152 13.58 -0.71 -3.94
CA TYR A 152 13.79 -1.90 -4.75
C TYR A 152 13.24 -3.12 -4.02
N ALA A 153 13.70 -3.34 -2.79
CA ALA A 153 13.24 -4.46 -1.98
C ALA A 153 11.72 -4.36 -1.72
N THR A 154 11.22 -3.18 -1.42
CA THR A 154 9.78 -2.98 -1.16
C THR A 154 8.92 -3.24 -2.39
N THR A 155 9.38 -2.85 -3.58
CA THR A 155 8.68 -3.16 -4.84
C THR A 155 8.57 -4.67 -5.06
N VAL A 156 9.68 -5.39 -4.91
CA VAL A 156 9.75 -6.85 -5.07
C VAL A 156 8.88 -7.56 -4.02
N LEU A 157 8.95 -7.14 -2.75
CA LEU A 157 8.15 -7.71 -1.67
C LEU A 157 6.65 -7.43 -1.82
N SER A 158 6.27 -6.28 -2.38
CA SER A 158 4.87 -5.96 -2.69
C SER A 158 4.30 -6.98 -3.66
N LEU A 159 5.00 -7.28 -4.76
CA LEU A 159 4.59 -8.31 -5.71
C LEU A 159 4.62 -9.72 -5.12
N LEU A 160 5.61 -10.02 -4.28
CA LEU A 160 5.73 -11.32 -3.61
C LEU A 160 4.51 -11.62 -2.72
N SER A 161 3.97 -10.60 -2.05
CA SER A 161 2.77 -10.72 -1.21
C SER A 161 1.54 -11.19 -1.98
N PHE A 162 1.52 -11.03 -3.31
CA PHE A 162 0.46 -11.51 -4.20
C PHE A 162 0.80 -12.83 -4.91
N GLY A 163 1.91 -13.49 -4.57
CA GLY A 163 2.28 -14.82 -5.08
C GLY A 163 3.19 -14.84 -6.31
N PHE A 164 3.77 -13.70 -6.70
CA PHE A 164 4.62 -13.58 -7.89
C PHE A 164 6.08 -14.02 -7.68
N SER A 165 6.33 -14.94 -6.74
CA SER A 165 7.67 -15.44 -6.42
C SER A 165 8.40 -16.05 -7.62
N ASN A 166 7.67 -16.70 -8.53
CA ASN A 166 8.26 -17.36 -9.69
C ASN A 166 8.91 -16.39 -10.68
N VAL A 167 8.39 -15.16 -10.77
CA VAL A 167 8.87 -14.13 -11.71
C VAL A 167 10.08 -13.39 -11.14
N LEU A 168 10.23 -13.38 -9.81
CA LEU A 168 11.17 -12.52 -9.10
C LEU A 168 12.31 -13.30 -8.42
N LYS A 169 12.54 -14.57 -8.78
CA LYS A 169 13.51 -15.44 -8.08
C LYS A 169 14.89 -14.83 -7.93
N SER A 170 15.44 -14.24 -8.99
CA SER A 170 16.75 -13.58 -8.98
C SER A 170 16.78 -12.40 -7.99
N GLU A 171 15.75 -11.57 -8.03
CA GLU A 171 15.61 -10.39 -7.18
C GLU A 171 15.45 -10.79 -5.70
N LEU A 172 14.72 -11.87 -5.44
CA LEU A 172 14.55 -12.41 -4.09
C LEU A 172 15.86 -12.91 -3.49
N GLU A 173 16.66 -13.66 -4.24
CA GLU A 173 17.98 -14.11 -3.79
C GLU A 173 18.95 -12.94 -3.61
N GLU A 174 18.92 -11.96 -4.51
CA GLU A 174 19.72 -10.74 -4.39
C GLU A 174 19.39 -9.98 -3.09
N ILE A 175 18.11 -9.72 -2.84
CA ILE A 175 17.63 -9.04 -1.62
C ILE A 175 18.05 -9.85 -0.39
N LYS A 176 17.80 -11.16 -0.38
CA LYS A 176 18.17 -12.03 0.73
C LYS A 176 19.65 -11.90 1.08
N ASN A 177 20.53 -12.11 0.10
CA ASN A 177 21.97 -12.08 0.29
C ASN A 177 22.46 -10.70 0.74
N PHE A 178 21.93 -9.63 0.15
CA PHE A 178 22.27 -8.27 0.55
C PHE A 178 21.92 -8.01 2.03
N TYR A 179 20.71 -8.36 2.46
CA TYR A 179 20.25 -8.08 3.81
C TYR A 179 20.85 -9.00 4.86
N GLU A 180 21.12 -10.27 4.55
CA GLU A 180 21.87 -11.17 5.44
C GLU A 180 23.31 -10.66 5.69
N ASN A 181 23.99 -10.18 4.64
CA ASN A 181 25.31 -9.57 4.76
C ASN A 181 25.27 -8.23 5.53
N LYS A 182 24.23 -7.42 5.31
CA LYS A 182 24.04 -6.15 6.03
C LYS A 182 23.82 -6.37 7.53
N ILE A 183 23.05 -7.38 7.91
CA ILE A 183 22.85 -7.74 9.33
C ILE A 183 24.14 -8.29 9.94
N THR A 184 24.93 -9.06 9.18
CA THR A 184 26.22 -9.59 9.66
C THR A 184 27.24 -8.48 9.92
N SER A 185 27.23 -7.42 9.11
CA SER A 185 28.13 -6.26 9.26
C SER A 185 27.62 -5.18 10.22
N ASN A 186 26.30 -5.07 10.40
CA ASN A 186 25.66 -4.18 11.34
C ASN A 186 24.46 -4.89 11.98
N GLU A 187 24.72 -5.58 13.10
CA GLU A 187 23.72 -6.40 13.78
C GLU A 187 22.52 -5.59 14.27
N ASP A 188 22.65 -4.28 14.48
CA ASP A 188 21.57 -3.44 15.02
C ASP A 188 20.71 -2.77 13.95
N SER A 189 20.95 -3.04 12.65
CA SER A 189 20.17 -2.42 11.57
C SER A 189 18.71 -2.91 11.53
N LEU A 190 17.81 -2.15 12.17
CA LEU A 190 16.37 -2.46 12.22
C LEU A 190 15.73 -2.46 10.83
N GLU A 191 16.11 -1.55 9.94
CA GLU A 191 15.64 -1.54 8.55
C GLU A 191 16.01 -2.83 7.82
N ALA A 192 17.25 -3.29 7.98
CA ALA A 192 17.72 -4.52 7.35
C ALA A 192 16.97 -5.75 7.88
N ARG A 193 16.77 -5.80 9.19
CA ARG A 193 15.99 -6.84 9.86
C ARG A 193 14.53 -6.83 9.41
N TYR A 194 13.92 -5.66 9.28
CA TYR A 194 12.54 -5.50 8.83
C TYR A 194 12.35 -6.01 7.40
N ILE A 195 13.23 -5.64 6.46
CA ILE A 195 13.15 -6.11 5.08
C ILE A 195 13.34 -7.63 5.00
N LEU A 196 14.36 -8.18 5.66
CA LEU A 196 14.61 -9.62 5.67
C LEU A 196 13.47 -10.40 6.35
N PHE A 197 12.89 -9.84 7.41
CA PHE A 197 11.73 -10.40 8.09
C PHE A 197 10.52 -10.52 7.15
N ASN A 198 10.22 -9.47 6.39
CA ASN A 198 9.12 -9.49 5.41
C ASN A 198 9.39 -10.50 4.28
N LEU A 199 10.65 -10.62 3.84
CA LEU A 199 11.05 -11.63 2.87
C LEU A 199 10.80 -13.05 3.39
N TYR A 200 11.29 -13.36 4.58
CA TYR A 200 11.08 -14.67 5.20
C TYR A 200 9.60 -14.97 5.45
N LYS A 201 8.82 -13.96 5.87
CA LYS A 201 7.37 -14.12 6.05
C LYS A 201 6.68 -14.47 4.75
N SER A 202 7.01 -13.76 3.67
CA SER A 202 6.40 -13.94 2.36
C SER A 202 6.84 -15.22 1.64
N THR A 203 7.98 -15.79 2.04
CA THR A 203 8.49 -17.08 1.55
C THR A 203 8.14 -18.26 2.47
N ASN A 204 7.31 -18.05 3.50
CA ASN A 204 6.94 -19.04 4.51
C ASN A 204 8.14 -19.65 5.27
N ASN A 205 9.23 -18.91 5.42
CA ASN A 205 10.38 -19.30 6.22
C ASN A 205 10.14 -18.94 7.71
N THR A 206 9.34 -19.77 8.39
CA THR A 206 8.99 -19.59 9.81
C THR A 206 10.21 -19.58 10.73
N GLU A 207 11.21 -20.42 10.46
CA GLU A 207 12.45 -20.47 11.26
C GLU A 207 13.22 -19.15 11.17
N GLY A 208 13.40 -18.63 9.95
CA GLY A 208 14.04 -17.34 9.73
C GLY A 208 13.30 -16.19 10.41
N VAL A 209 11.97 -16.17 10.34
CA VAL A 209 11.12 -15.19 11.03
C VAL A 209 11.36 -15.22 12.54
N ASN A 210 11.30 -16.40 13.15
CA ASN A 210 11.48 -16.56 14.59
C ASN A 210 12.90 -16.19 15.03
N LYS A 211 13.92 -16.62 14.28
CA LYS A 211 15.32 -16.29 14.56
C LYS A 211 15.57 -14.78 14.49
N LEU A 212 15.02 -14.10 13.48
CA LEU A 212 15.14 -12.64 13.38
C LEU A 212 14.48 -11.94 14.55
N LEU A 213 13.25 -12.32 14.93
CA LEU A 213 12.56 -11.73 16.08
C LEU A 213 13.33 -11.92 17.39
N LEU A 214 13.81 -13.15 17.65
CA LEU A 214 14.58 -13.46 18.85
C LEU A 214 15.90 -12.69 18.93
N ASN A 215 16.57 -12.54 17.79
CA ASN A 215 17.87 -11.87 17.72
C ASN A 215 17.74 -10.34 17.58
N THR A 216 16.53 -9.78 17.52
CA THR A 216 16.34 -8.33 17.43
C THR A 216 16.13 -7.78 18.83
N ILE A 217 17.01 -6.87 19.25
CA ILE A 217 16.93 -6.23 20.57
C ILE A 217 15.61 -5.47 20.66
N ALA A 218 14.85 -5.74 21.73
CA ALA A 218 13.62 -5.02 22.00
C ALA A 218 13.92 -3.54 22.22
N CYS A 219 13.28 -2.69 21.43
CA CYS A 219 13.49 -1.24 21.47
C CYS A 219 12.18 -0.51 21.19
N ASP A 220 12.10 0.73 21.65
CA ASP A 220 10.97 1.62 21.41
C ASP A 220 11.10 2.26 20.01
N HIS A 221 11.02 1.41 18.98
CA HIS A 221 11.16 1.80 17.58
C HIS A 221 10.01 1.19 16.77
N GLU A 222 9.42 1.98 15.88
CA GLU A 222 8.24 1.58 15.10
C GLU A 222 8.48 0.25 14.36
N LEU A 223 9.57 0.12 13.59
CA LEU A 223 9.91 -1.10 12.84
C LEU A 223 9.99 -2.36 13.72
N TYR A 224 10.51 -2.26 14.94
CA TYR A 224 10.54 -3.39 15.87
C TYR A 224 9.11 -3.80 16.24
N HIS A 225 8.28 -2.84 16.62
CA HIS A 225 6.89 -3.10 16.95
C HIS A 225 6.11 -3.66 15.75
N LEU A 226 6.43 -3.24 14.51
CA LEU A 226 5.88 -3.83 13.29
C LEU A 226 6.24 -5.30 13.12
N MET A 227 7.51 -5.64 13.27
CA MET A 227 7.96 -7.03 13.19
C MET A 227 7.22 -7.89 14.21
N VAL A 228 7.04 -7.39 15.45
CA VAL A 228 6.29 -8.10 16.49
C VAL A 228 4.82 -8.27 16.09
N ILE A 229 4.13 -7.21 15.65
CA ILE A 229 2.72 -7.29 15.23
C ILE A 229 2.54 -8.31 14.10
N ILE A 230 3.32 -8.19 13.03
CA ILE A 230 3.25 -9.06 11.84
C ILE A 230 3.66 -10.50 12.20
N GLY A 231 4.61 -10.66 13.13
CA GLY A 231 5.11 -11.94 13.59
C GLY A 231 4.15 -12.68 14.51
N SER A 232 3.29 -11.95 15.23
CA SER A 232 2.44 -12.50 16.30
C SER A 232 1.27 -13.36 15.83
N GLY A 233 1.09 -13.55 14.52
CA GLY A 233 0.18 -14.54 13.93
C GLY A 233 -1.25 -14.43 14.48
N ALA A 234 -1.59 -15.28 15.45
CA ALA A 234 -2.92 -15.39 16.04
C ALA A 234 -3.23 -14.30 17.09
N GLU A 235 -2.25 -13.73 17.78
CA GLU A 235 -2.49 -12.81 18.90
C GLU A 235 -2.40 -11.35 18.46
N LEU A 236 -3.35 -10.52 18.92
CA LEU A 236 -3.30 -9.08 18.68
C LEU A 236 -2.46 -8.39 19.78
N LYS A 237 -1.29 -7.84 19.40
CA LYS A 237 -0.39 -7.17 20.34
C LYS A 237 -0.76 -5.70 20.54
N VAL A 238 -1.84 -5.43 21.26
CA VAL A 238 -2.39 -4.06 21.51
C VAL A 238 -1.29 -3.07 21.92
N LYS A 239 -0.42 -3.45 22.87
CA LYS A 239 0.70 -2.59 23.31
C LYS A 239 1.60 -2.16 22.14
N ASN A 240 1.97 -3.08 21.27
CA ASN A 240 2.81 -2.80 20.11
C ASN A 240 2.06 -1.94 19.08
N ILE A 241 0.76 -2.17 18.89
CA ILE A 241 -0.06 -1.33 18.02
C ILE A 241 -0.08 0.11 18.54
N LYS A 242 -0.36 0.33 19.83
CA LYS A 242 -0.32 1.66 20.45
C LYS A 242 1.04 2.33 20.27
N GLN A 243 2.14 1.59 20.38
CA GLN A 243 3.47 2.15 20.12
C GLN A 243 3.67 2.60 18.67
N VAL A 244 3.21 1.83 17.69
CA VAL A 244 3.27 2.24 16.28
C VAL A 244 2.42 3.48 16.03
N LEU A 245 1.20 3.51 16.58
CA LEU A 245 0.30 4.66 16.42
C LEU A 245 0.91 5.95 17.02
N ASN A 246 1.61 5.83 18.15
CA ASN A 246 2.27 6.97 18.80
C ASN A 246 3.55 7.43 18.09
N ALA A 247 4.34 6.48 17.57
CA ALA A 247 5.67 6.76 17.03
C ALA A 247 5.66 7.24 15.56
N SER A 248 4.54 7.08 14.83
CA SER A 248 4.60 7.00 13.38
C SER A 248 3.56 7.84 12.62
N ASN A 249 3.79 7.97 11.30
CA ASN A 249 2.79 8.29 10.28
C ASN A 249 2.62 7.12 9.26
N HIS A 250 3.11 5.92 9.61
CA HIS A 250 3.12 4.73 8.74
C HIS A 250 1.72 4.13 8.49
N MET A 251 1.17 4.39 7.30
CA MET A 251 -0.19 3.99 6.93
C MET A 251 -0.40 2.49 6.74
N GLY A 252 0.52 1.75 6.10
CA GLY A 252 0.23 0.35 5.72
C GLY A 252 0.21 -0.64 6.86
N VAL A 253 0.68 -0.24 8.05
CA VAL A 253 0.55 -1.04 9.26
C VAL A 253 -0.90 -1.04 9.72
N ILE A 254 -1.57 0.09 9.56
CA ILE A 254 -2.96 0.26 9.99
C ILE A 254 -3.89 -0.56 9.12
N ASP A 255 -3.64 -0.61 7.81
CA ASP A 255 -4.39 -1.48 6.91
C ASP A 255 -4.36 -2.92 7.43
N ARG A 256 -3.17 -3.41 7.81
CA ARG A 256 -3.01 -4.76 8.38
C ARG A 256 -3.70 -4.92 9.74
N VAL A 257 -3.54 -3.95 10.64
CA VAL A 257 -4.15 -3.97 11.97
C VAL A 257 -5.68 -3.97 11.88
N VAL A 258 -6.27 -3.16 11.00
CA VAL A 258 -7.73 -3.11 10.79
C VAL A 258 -8.24 -4.43 10.23
N ILE A 259 -7.51 -5.08 9.31
CA ILE A 259 -7.84 -6.42 8.82
C ILE A 259 -7.78 -7.46 9.96
N ASP A 260 -6.71 -7.43 10.77
CA ASP A 260 -6.57 -8.34 11.90
C ASP A 260 -7.64 -8.08 12.97
N LEU A 261 -8.03 -6.83 13.23
CA LEU A 261 -9.13 -6.45 14.12
C LEU A 261 -10.48 -6.92 13.59
N TYR A 262 -10.74 -6.78 12.30
CA TYR A 262 -11.97 -7.26 11.68
C TYR A 262 -12.09 -8.78 11.81
N SER A 263 -11.02 -9.51 11.49
CA SER A 263 -10.99 -10.97 11.55
C SER A 263 -11.01 -11.53 12.98
N LYS A 264 -10.58 -10.74 13.98
CA LYS A 264 -10.44 -11.14 15.39
C LYS A 264 -11.30 -10.30 16.33
N ARG A 265 -12.36 -9.67 15.83
CA ARG A 265 -13.23 -8.74 16.60
C ARG A 265 -13.80 -9.36 17.88
N GLU A 266 -13.91 -10.68 17.94
CA GLU A 266 -14.43 -11.46 19.08
C GLU A 266 -13.38 -11.72 20.17
N LEU A 267 -12.09 -11.48 19.89
CA LEU A 267 -10.98 -11.77 20.81
C LEU A 267 -10.60 -10.58 21.70
N LEU A 268 -11.13 -9.39 21.44
CA LEU A 268 -10.92 -8.21 22.25
C LEU A 268 -12.12 -7.98 23.16
N ASN A 269 -11.88 -7.55 24.41
CA ASN A 269 -12.98 -7.03 25.20
C ASN A 269 -13.49 -5.70 24.57
N PRO A 270 -14.76 -5.33 24.81
CA PRO A 270 -15.37 -4.19 24.14
C PRO A 270 -14.66 -2.85 24.37
N ILE A 271 -14.14 -2.63 25.58
CA ILE A 271 -13.49 -1.36 25.97
C ILE A 271 -12.15 -1.21 25.25
N GLU A 272 -11.29 -2.23 25.28
CA GLU A 272 -10.00 -2.21 24.58
C GLU A 272 -10.18 -2.10 23.06
N LYS A 273 -11.24 -2.72 22.51
CA LYS A 273 -11.61 -2.58 21.10
C LYS A 273 -11.98 -1.14 20.76
N GLU A 274 -12.83 -0.51 21.56
CA GLU A 274 -13.27 0.87 21.34
C GLU A 274 -12.12 1.86 21.41
N GLU A 275 -11.30 1.81 22.46
CA GLU A 275 -10.11 2.66 22.60
C GLU A 275 -9.17 2.52 21.40
N LEU A 276 -8.86 1.27 21.02
CA LEU A 276 -7.94 1.01 19.92
C LEU A 276 -8.48 1.50 18.57
N LEU A 277 -9.78 1.36 18.32
CA LEU A 277 -10.41 1.87 17.11
C LEU A 277 -10.40 3.40 17.07
N GLN A 278 -10.58 4.07 18.20
CA GLN A 278 -10.44 5.52 18.30
C GLN A 278 -9.01 5.97 18.02
N ASP A 279 -8.00 5.31 18.59
CA ASP A 279 -6.59 5.61 18.34
C ASP A 279 -6.24 5.44 16.84
N ILE A 280 -6.74 4.35 16.22
CA ILE A 280 -6.57 4.08 14.80
C ILE A 280 -7.27 5.13 13.92
N LEU A 281 -8.50 5.50 14.27
CA LEU A 281 -9.28 6.51 13.55
C LEU A 281 -8.57 7.86 13.58
N GLN A 282 -8.18 8.32 14.76
CA GLN A 282 -7.48 9.60 14.93
C GLN A 282 -6.17 9.63 14.15
N PHE A 283 -5.40 8.55 14.17
CA PHE A 283 -4.21 8.43 13.35
C PHE A 283 -4.54 8.53 11.86
N LYS A 284 -5.55 7.77 11.40
CA LYS A 284 -5.90 7.70 9.98
C LYS A 284 -6.35 9.06 9.47
N GLU A 285 -7.21 9.76 10.21
CA GLU A 285 -7.64 11.12 9.92
C GLU A 285 -6.45 12.08 9.90
N LYS A 286 -5.58 12.04 10.91
CA LYS A 286 -4.35 12.87 10.95
C LYS A 286 -3.47 12.64 9.73
N SER A 287 -3.30 11.39 9.30
CA SER A 287 -2.48 11.05 8.15
C SER A 287 -3.09 11.51 6.81
N LEU A 288 -4.40 11.36 6.64
CA LEU A 288 -5.13 11.89 5.47
C LEU A 288 -5.12 13.43 5.43
N ASN A 289 -5.10 14.06 6.61
CA ASN A 289 -5.06 15.51 6.78
C ASN A 289 -3.63 16.07 6.79
N ASN A 290 -2.60 15.23 6.64
CA ASN A 290 -1.22 15.68 6.58
C ASN A 290 -1.02 16.60 5.36
N LEU A 291 -0.73 17.88 5.63
CA LEU A 291 -0.52 18.90 4.60
C LEU A 291 0.81 18.73 3.86
N ASP A 292 1.80 18.08 4.48
CA ASP A 292 3.07 17.75 3.84
C ASP A 292 2.92 16.60 2.84
N ASN A 293 1.87 15.77 2.97
CA ASN A 293 1.57 14.76 1.97
C ASN A 293 0.78 15.38 0.81
N ARG A 294 1.52 15.72 -0.25
CA ARG A 294 0.95 16.24 -1.50
C ARG A 294 0.27 15.19 -2.37
N PHE A 295 0.36 13.90 -2.01
CA PHE A 295 -0.21 12.79 -2.77
C PHE A 295 -1.38 12.18 -2.02
N LYS A 296 -2.59 12.56 -2.42
CA LYS A 296 -3.84 12.11 -1.79
C LYS A 296 -4.67 11.39 -2.84
N PHE A 297 -5.03 10.14 -2.58
CA PHE A 297 -5.84 9.34 -3.49
C PHE A 297 -7.12 8.89 -2.81
N VAL A 298 -8.18 8.71 -3.60
CA VAL A 298 -9.47 8.19 -3.13
C VAL A 298 -9.29 6.86 -2.39
N TYR A 299 -8.40 6.00 -2.90
CA TYR A 299 -8.05 4.72 -2.26
C TYR A 299 -7.67 4.87 -0.78
N ASP A 300 -6.99 5.95 -0.38
CA ASP A 300 -6.51 6.12 1.00
C ASP A 300 -7.67 6.24 2.02
N TYR A 301 -8.86 6.62 1.56
CA TYR A 301 -10.08 6.74 2.38
C TYR A 301 -10.81 5.40 2.56
N THR A 302 -10.51 4.37 1.75
CA THR A 302 -11.18 3.07 1.84
C THR A 302 -11.02 2.41 3.20
N LEU A 303 -9.92 2.67 3.91
CA LEU A 303 -9.71 2.16 5.27
C LEU A 303 -10.67 2.78 6.29
N LEU A 304 -11.04 4.06 6.15
CA LEU A 304 -11.97 4.72 7.06
C LEU A 304 -13.34 4.01 7.06
N MET A 305 -13.79 3.57 5.89
CA MET A 305 -15.01 2.76 5.77
C MET A 305 -14.95 1.50 6.65
N TYR A 306 -13.82 0.78 6.67
CA TYR A 306 -13.66 -0.40 7.53
C TYR A 306 -13.57 -0.04 9.02
N ILE A 307 -12.89 1.06 9.36
CA ILE A 307 -12.78 1.53 10.75
C ILE A 307 -14.17 1.89 11.30
N TYR A 308 -14.93 2.74 10.60
CA TYR A 308 -16.28 3.13 11.03
C TYR A 308 -17.24 1.93 11.07
N TYR A 309 -17.12 0.99 10.14
CA TYR A 309 -17.88 -0.26 10.19
C TYR A 309 -17.59 -1.05 11.47
N LEU A 310 -16.32 -1.15 11.89
CA LEU A 310 -15.94 -1.85 13.13
C LEU A 310 -16.41 -1.15 14.41
N MET A 311 -16.70 0.15 14.31
CA MET A 311 -17.24 1.01 15.36
C MET A 311 -18.76 1.08 15.36
N ASP A 312 -19.43 0.31 14.48
CA ASP A 312 -20.90 0.34 14.29
C ASP A 312 -21.45 1.72 13.88
N ASP A 313 -20.63 2.54 13.20
CA ASP A 313 -20.97 3.88 12.71
C ASP A 313 -21.38 3.86 11.23
N GLN A 314 -22.58 3.38 10.97
CA GLN A 314 -23.09 3.20 9.60
C GLN A 314 -23.24 4.53 8.84
N GLU A 315 -23.49 5.64 9.53
CA GLU A 315 -23.61 6.96 8.91
C GLU A 315 -22.28 7.40 8.28
N ASN A 316 -21.19 7.31 9.03
CA ASN A 316 -19.87 7.66 8.51
C ASN A 316 -19.37 6.67 7.45
N VAL A 317 -19.70 5.38 7.57
CA VAL A 317 -19.48 4.39 6.51
C VAL A 317 -20.11 4.86 5.18
N GLU A 318 -21.38 5.23 5.21
CA GLU A 318 -22.10 5.66 4.01
C GLU A 318 -21.57 6.98 3.46
N CYS A 319 -21.15 7.90 4.32
CA CYS A 319 -20.47 9.13 3.92
C CYS A 319 -19.17 8.86 3.16
N ILE A 320 -18.31 7.97 3.68
CA ILE A 320 -17.05 7.59 3.01
C ILE A 320 -17.32 6.91 1.67
N ILE A 321 -18.28 5.99 1.61
CA ILE A 321 -18.62 5.31 0.35
C ILE A 321 -19.15 6.32 -0.67
N LYS A 322 -20.05 7.22 -0.26
CA LYS A 322 -20.56 8.28 -1.15
C LYS A 322 -19.45 9.17 -1.67
N TYR A 323 -18.48 9.54 -0.83
CA TYR A 323 -17.29 10.27 -1.25
C TYR A 323 -16.51 9.50 -2.31
N ILE A 324 -16.19 8.22 -2.08
CA ILE A 324 -15.46 7.38 -3.03
C ILE A 324 -16.19 7.31 -4.39
N LEU A 325 -17.50 7.08 -4.39
CA LEU A 325 -18.29 6.95 -5.62
C LEU A 325 -18.41 8.25 -6.40
N ASN A 326 -18.47 9.39 -5.71
CA ASN A 326 -18.54 10.70 -6.34
C ASN A 326 -17.21 11.16 -6.95
N SER A 327 -16.08 10.56 -6.54
CA SER A 327 -14.75 10.80 -7.12
C SER A 327 -14.50 9.92 -8.37
N THR A 328 -15.55 9.67 -9.16
CA THR A 328 -15.62 8.64 -10.21
C THR A 328 -14.56 8.72 -11.33
N PRO A 329 -14.08 9.89 -11.81
CA PRO A 329 -12.98 9.91 -12.78
C PRO A 329 -11.61 9.57 -12.17
N GLU A 330 -11.47 9.62 -10.84
CA GLU A 330 -10.24 9.35 -10.10
C GLU A 330 -10.25 7.98 -9.41
N THR A 331 -11.37 7.26 -9.48
CA THR A 331 -11.55 5.98 -8.78
C THR A 331 -10.81 4.89 -9.54
N ASP A 332 -9.68 4.47 -9.00
CA ASP A 332 -8.93 3.35 -9.56
C ASP A 332 -9.67 2.02 -9.37
N PHE A 333 -9.27 1.07 -10.20
CA PHE A 333 -9.78 -0.29 -10.23
C PHE A 333 -9.72 -1.02 -8.87
N PHE A 334 -8.66 -0.76 -8.10
CA PHE A 334 -8.45 -1.40 -6.81
C PHE A 334 -9.42 -0.84 -5.74
N THR A 335 -9.80 0.42 -5.87
CA THR A 335 -10.83 1.06 -5.05
C THR A 335 -12.20 0.42 -5.28
N TYR A 336 -12.59 0.15 -6.53
CA TYR A 336 -13.82 -0.59 -6.82
C TYR A 336 -13.79 -2.04 -6.34
N ALA A 337 -12.63 -2.69 -6.42
CA ALA A 337 -12.46 -4.03 -5.87
C ALA A 337 -12.68 -4.06 -4.35
N ASN A 338 -12.16 -3.05 -3.63
CA ASN A 338 -12.37 -2.89 -2.18
C ASN A 338 -13.83 -2.62 -1.81
N LEU A 339 -14.52 -1.74 -2.53
CA LEU A 339 -15.95 -1.49 -2.32
C LEU A 339 -16.80 -2.75 -2.58
N THR A 340 -16.47 -3.49 -3.64
CA THR A 340 -17.14 -4.76 -3.95
C THR A 340 -16.94 -5.77 -2.81
N ALA A 341 -15.71 -5.88 -2.29
CA ALA A 341 -15.40 -6.75 -1.17
C ALA A 341 -16.18 -6.35 0.08
N TYR A 342 -16.21 -5.06 0.41
CA TYR A 342 -16.98 -4.52 1.53
C TYR A 342 -18.47 -4.88 1.42
N TYR A 343 -19.12 -4.60 0.29
CA TYR A 343 -20.56 -4.88 0.15
C TYR A 343 -20.88 -6.38 0.21
N LYS A 344 -20.02 -7.23 -0.34
CA LYS A 344 -20.17 -8.68 -0.20
C LYS A 344 -20.01 -9.11 1.27
N MET A 345 -19.03 -8.55 1.96
CA MET A 345 -18.71 -8.83 3.36
C MET A 345 -19.84 -8.42 4.31
N THR A 346 -20.48 -7.27 4.06
CA THR A 346 -21.59 -6.76 4.88
C THR A 346 -22.97 -7.28 4.46
N GLY A 347 -23.01 -8.23 3.51
CA GLY A 347 -24.26 -8.83 3.03
C GLY A 347 -25.11 -7.91 2.15
N GLN A 348 -24.56 -6.78 1.71
CA GLN A 348 -25.20 -5.77 0.89
C GLN A 348 -24.84 -5.95 -0.60
N SER A 349 -24.85 -7.20 -1.09
CA SER A 349 -24.40 -7.52 -2.45
C SER A 349 -25.25 -6.85 -3.54
N GLU A 350 -26.49 -6.48 -3.22
CA GLU A 350 -27.38 -5.68 -4.07
C GLU A 350 -26.86 -4.26 -4.35
N LYS A 351 -25.97 -3.72 -3.51
CA LYS A 351 -25.33 -2.42 -3.72
C LYS A 351 -24.12 -2.49 -4.66
N VAL A 352 -23.68 -3.69 -5.06
CA VAL A 352 -22.59 -3.86 -6.04
C VAL A 352 -23.09 -3.49 -7.43
N THR A 353 -22.61 -2.36 -7.95
CA THR A 353 -22.94 -1.91 -9.30
C THR A 353 -22.27 -2.79 -10.37
N LYS A 354 -22.77 -2.72 -11.60
CA LYS A 354 -22.15 -3.41 -12.74
C LYS A 354 -20.68 -3.01 -12.92
N ILE A 355 -20.36 -1.72 -12.85
CA ILE A 355 -18.98 -1.21 -13.02
C ILE A 355 -18.04 -1.78 -11.95
N MET A 356 -18.49 -1.85 -10.70
CA MET A 356 -17.75 -2.46 -9.60
C MET A 356 -17.50 -3.94 -9.85
N SER A 357 -18.55 -4.68 -10.23
CA SER A 357 -18.45 -6.11 -10.50
C SER A 357 -17.53 -6.41 -11.69
N ASP A 358 -17.67 -5.68 -12.78
CA ASP A 358 -16.86 -5.87 -13.99
C ASP A 358 -15.39 -5.57 -13.70
N SER A 359 -15.11 -4.49 -12.94
CA SER A 359 -13.77 -4.16 -12.46
C SER A 359 -13.20 -5.26 -11.56
N PHE A 360 -13.94 -5.70 -10.55
CA PHE A 360 -13.48 -6.75 -9.64
C PHE A 360 -13.22 -8.09 -10.37
N ASN A 361 -14.06 -8.47 -11.32
CA ASN A 361 -13.88 -9.72 -12.07
C ASN A 361 -12.67 -9.63 -13.01
N SER A 362 -12.54 -8.53 -13.74
CA SER A 362 -11.35 -8.27 -14.57
C SER A 362 -10.06 -8.31 -13.75
N TYR A 363 -10.07 -7.79 -12.52
CA TYR A 363 -8.93 -7.88 -11.60
C TYR A 363 -8.56 -9.32 -11.29
N CYS A 364 -9.55 -10.08 -10.85
CA CYS A 364 -9.35 -11.46 -10.46
C CYS A 364 -8.83 -12.30 -11.61
N ASP A 365 -9.38 -12.10 -12.81
CA ASP A 365 -8.99 -12.83 -14.02
C ASP A 365 -7.55 -12.47 -14.43
N LEU A 366 -7.20 -11.17 -14.52
CA LEU A 366 -5.85 -10.73 -14.88
C LEU A 366 -4.79 -11.20 -13.88
N VAL A 367 -5.06 -11.11 -12.57
CA VAL A 367 -4.13 -11.62 -11.55
C VAL A 367 -4.00 -13.13 -11.64
N ALA A 368 -5.10 -13.86 -11.83
CA ALA A 368 -5.06 -15.31 -11.96
C ALA A 368 -4.28 -15.75 -13.20
N ASP A 369 -4.45 -15.07 -14.32
CA ASP A 369 -3.72 -15.34 -15.56
C ASP A 369 -2.22 -15.04 -15.39
N ALA A 370 -1.89 -13.89 -14.82
CA ALA A 370 -0.52 -13.52 -14.51
C ALA A 370 0.17 -14.55 -13.58
N LEU A 371 -0.52 -15.04 -12.55
CA LEU A 371 0.02 -16.07 -11.64
C LEU A 371 0.24 -17.43 -12.31
N ASN A 372 -0.50 -17.74 -13.38
CA ASN A 372 -0.38 -19.00 -14.11
C ASN A 372 0.75 -18.99 -15.15
N LYS A 373 1.27 -17.82 -15.51
CA LYS A 373 2.44 -17.71 -16.39
C LYS A 373 3.68 -18.25 -15.66
N ARG A 374 4.29 -19.26 -16.26
CA ARG A 374 5.59 -19.80 -15.82
C ARG A 374 6.68 -19.12 -16.64
N ILE A 375 7.75 -18.69 -15.97
CA ILE A 375 9.04 -18.42 -16.60
C ILE A 375 9.75 -19.74 -16.84
#